data_AF-A0A640W4T8-F1
#
_entry.id   AF-A0A640W4T8-F1
#
_cell.length_a   1.000
_cell.length_b   1.000
_cell.length_c   1.000
_cell.angle_alpha   90.00
_cell.angle_beta   90.00
_cell.angle_gamma   90.00
#
_symmetry.space_group_name_H-M   'P 1'
#
loop_
_entity.id
_entity.type
_entity.pdbx_description
1 polymer ?
#
loop_
_entity_poly.entity_id
_entity_poly.type
_entity_poly.pdbx_seq_one_letter_code
_entity_poly.pdbx_strand_id
1 'polypeptide(L)'
;MVIKCPVCDEENPDDAEECKACGSPLKENLPPEKKDVKSGKILLAIFVAIIVIIVAIVAAPFVYKNVSTHPTRDRDGDSIPDDKDAFPDDPTEWADNDNDGIGDNADPDDDNDGILDTFDVVPTHDAGVIVEIERLRIKDPVDGTKLFPKDTGQIFFMIYIDDIQIAQLPVEGPEELQVDKDYKINWESPPYNVPDDEAYHTIRIEMYDDDGLFGDELLDINEIDSSKLNSGKYLEINYYMGNEVGWEQTGVSDGSNDGNVLEKDGRIEYRITTVDVFA
;
A
#
# COMPACT_ATOMS: atom_id res chain seq x y z
N MET A 1 53.02 73.01 -44.35
CA MET A 1 52.79 72.95 -42.89
C MET A 1 54.04 72.31 -42.26
N VAL A 2 54.21 72.34 -40.94
CA VAL A 2 55.32 71.62 -40.27
C VAL A 2 54.74 70.69 -39.22
N ILE A 3 55.36 69.53 -39.01
CA ILE A 3 55.02 68.57 -37.96
C ILE A 3 56.10 68.57 -36.88
N LYS A 4 55.69 68.65 -35.62
CA LYS A 4 56.62 68.57 -34.47
C LYS A 4 56.83 67.13 -34.05
N CYS A 5 58.07 66.78 -33.71
CA CYS A 5 58.39 65.46 -33.19
C CYS A 5 57.84 65.27 -31.78
N PRO A 6 57.02 64.24 -31.49
CA PRO A 6 56.43 64.05 -30.17
C PRO A 6 57.45 63.68 -29.07
N VAL A 7 58.70 63.35 -29.45
CA VAL A 7 59.75 62.92 -28.51
C VAL A 7 60.69 64.06 -28.14
N CYS A 8 61.12 64.89 -29.10
CA CYS A 8 62.12 65.95 -28.87
C CYS A 8 61.64 67.35 -29.30
N ASP A 9 60.41 67.48 -29.79
CA ASP A 9 59.73 68.71 -30.17
C ASP A 9 60.34 69.50 -31.34
N GLU A 10 61.32 68.92 -32.05
CA GLU A 10 61.92 69.49 -33.26
C GLU A 10 60.90 69.57 -34.42
N GLU A 11 60.90 70.68 -35.15
CA GLU A 11 60.03 70.89 -36.31
C GLU A 11 60.61 70.25 -37.58
N ASN A 12 59.76 69.47 -38.27
CA ASN A 12 60.08 68.74 -39.48
C ASN A 12 59.08 69.11 -40.60
N PRO A 13 59.45 68.96 -41.89
CA PRO A 13 58.51 69.09 -43.01
C PRO A 13 57.28 68.19 -42.81
N ASP A 14 56.10 68.63 -43.26
CA ASP A 14 54.84 67.91 -43.07
C ASP A 14 54.74 66.58 -43.83
N ASP A 15 55.61 66.35 -44.82
CA ASP A 15 55.73 65.08 -45.51
C ASP A 15 56.70 64.09 -44.84
N ALA A 16 57.56 64.54 -43.91
CA ALA A 16 58.57 63.70 -43.27
C ALA A 16 57.97 62.52 -42.48
N GLU A 17 58.57 61.33 -42.64
CA GLU A 17 58.15 60.09 -41.96
C GLU A 17 58.91 59.84 -40.65
N GLU A 18 60.14 60.35 -40.52
CA GLU A 18 60.98 60.23 -39.33
C GLU A 18 61.63 61.58 -38.97
N CYS A 19 61.88 61.78 -37.67
CA CYS A 19 62.45 63.02 -37.15
C CYS A 19 63.92 63.16 -37.55
N LYS A 20 64.25 64.26 -38.23
CA LYS A 20 65.63 64.53 -38.68
C LYS A 20 66.66 64.61 -37.55
N ALA A 21 66.24 64.93 -36.32
CA ALA A 21 67.12 65.13 -35.18
C ALA A 21 67.36 63.86 -34.35
N CYS A 22 66.31 63.05 -34.12
CA CYS A 22 66.39 61.89 -33.24
C CYS A 22 66.01 60.55 -33.90
N GLY A 23 65.59 60.56 -35.17
CA GLY A 23 65.19 59.37 -35.91
C GLY A 23 63.87 58.73 -35.48
N SER A 24 63.09 59.37 -34.59
CA SER A 24 61.78 58.83 -34.18
C SER A 24 60.71 59.03 -35.26
N PRO A 25 59.83 58.05 -35.52
CA PRO A 25 58.78 58.17 -36.54
C PRO A 25 57.76 59.27 -36.19
N LEU A 26 57.32 60.02 -37.21
CA LEU A 26 56.48 61.23 -37.09
C LEU A 26 55.01 61.01 -37.49
N LYS A 27 54.68 59.91 -38.18
CA LYS A 27 53.31 59.58 -38.62
C LYS A 27 52.91 58.21 -38.07
N GLU A 28 51.83 58.16 -37.29
CA GLU A 28 51.31 56.95 -36.65
C GLU A 28 50.84 55.90 -37.68
N ASN A 29 51.63 54.84 -37.85
CA ASN A 29 51.13 53.55 -38.32
C ASN A 29 50.72 52.72 -37.09
N LEU A 30 49.53 52.96 -36.55
CA LEU A 30 48.91 52.10 -35.54
C LEU A 30 48.62 50.72 -36.15
N PRO A 31 49.04 49.60 -35.53
CA PRO A 31 48.74 48.26 -36.03
C PRO A 31 47.23 47.94 -35.93
N PRO A 32 46.63 47.21 -36.90
CA PRO A 32 45.25 46.77 -36.78
C PRO A 32 45.12 45.57 -35.82
N GLU A 33 44.03 45.64 -35.05
CA GLU A 33 43.52 44.77 -33.99
C GLU A 33 43.56 43.24 -34.26
N LYS A 34 43.90 42.42 -33.24
CA LYS A 34 43.65 40.96 -33.24
C LYS A 34 43.01 40.46 -31.93
N LYS A 35 41.69 40.25 -32.03
CA LYS A 35 40.72 39.42 -31.28
C LYS A 35 41.18 38.68 -30.02
N ASP A 36 40.53 39.02 -28.89
CA ASP A 36 40.53 38.26 -27.65
C ASP A 36 39.81 36.91 -27.78
N VAL A 37 40.50 35.83 -27.39
CA VAL A 37 39.94 34.50 -27.12
C VAL A 37 40.34 34.13 -25.71
N LYS A 38 39.49 34.36 -24.69
CA LYS A 38 39.66 33.74 -23.35
C LYS A 38 38.53 33.87 -22.31
N SER A 39 37.27 34.22 -22.65
CA SER A 39 36.19 34.23 -21.62
C SER A 39 35.37 32.93 -21.53
N GLY A 40 35.18 32.19 -22.63
CA GLY A 40 34.28 31.02 -22.65
C GLY A 40 34.74 29.80 -21.85
N LYS A 41 36.05 29.52 -21.77
CA LYS A 41 36.57 28.34 -21.05
C LYS A 41 36.50 28.48 -19.53
N ILE A 42 36.64 29.70 -19.02
CA ILE A 42 36.55 29.98 -17.58
C ILE A 42 35.10 29.89 -17.12
N LEU A 43 34.16 30.46 -17.88
CA LEU A 43 32.73 30.32 -17.61
C LEU A 43 32.26 28.87 -17.64
N LEU A 44 32.73 28.07 -18.61
CA LEU A 44 32.41 26.65 -18.67
C LEU A 44 32.95 25.87 -17.45
N ALA A 45 34.19 26.15 -17.04
CA ALA A 45 34.77 25.51 -15.86
C ALA A 45 34.02 25.86 -14.56
N ILE A 46 33.61 27.12 -14.40
CA ILE A 46 32.80 27.57 -13.26
C ILE A 46 31.42 26.89 -13.29
N PHE A 47 30.78 26.83 -14.46
CA PHE A 47 29.48 26.19 -14.63
C PHE A 47 29.52 24.69 -14.31
N VAL A 48 30.55 23.98 -14.78
CA VAL A 48 30.77 22.56 -14.46
C VAL A 48 31.01 22.36 -12.96
N ALA A 49 31.83 23.21 -12.32
CA ALA A 49 32.07 23.12 -10.88
C ALA A 49 30.80 23.34 -10.05
N ILE A 50 29.97 24.32 -10.44
CA ILE A 50 28.68 24.58 -9.80
C ILE A 50 27.73 23.39 -9.97
N ILE A 51 27.66 22.78 -11.16
CA ILE A 51 26.85 21.58 -11.40
C ILE A 51 27.33 20.42 -10.52
N VAL A 52 28.64 20.17 -10.42
CA VAL A 52 29.18 19.10 -9.58
C VAL A 52 28.84 19.33 -8.09
N ILE A 53 28.93 20.57 -7.61
CA ILE A 53 28.56 20.92 -6.24
C ILE A 53 27.06 20.76 -6.01
N ILE A 54 26.21 21.22 -6.93
CA ILE A 54 24.75 21.06 -6.83
C ILE A 54 24.38 19.58 -6.86
N VAL A 55 24.97 18.79 -7.77
CA VAL A 55 24.77 17.34 -7.83
C VAL A 55 25.22 16.69 -6.53
N ALA A 56 26.36 17.09 -5.94
CA ALA A 56 26.80 16.58 -4.65
C ALA A 56 25.85 16.97 -3.51
N ILE A 57 25.34 18.20 -3.46
CA ILE A 57 24.40 18.68 -2.42
C ILE A 57 23.02 18.03 -2.57
N VAL A 58 22.57 17.76 -3.79
CA VAL A 58 21.27 17.12 -4.06
C VAL A 58 21.36 15.60 -3.89
N ALA A 59 22.49 14.99 -4.30
CA ALA A 59 22.73 13.56 -4.15
C ALA A 59 23.14 13.18 -2.72
N ALA A 60 23.83 14.04 -1.96
CA ALA A 60 24.29 13.69 -0.60
C ALA A 60 23.13 13.33 0.35
N PRO A 61 22.00 14.05 0.41
CA PRO A 61 20.83 13.63 1.18
C PRO A 61 20.24 12.32 0.68
N PHE A 62 20.25 12.08 -0.64
CA PHE A 62 19.76 10.84 -1.24
C PHE A 62 20.67 9.64 -0.90
N VAL A 63 21.99 9.83 -0.92
CA VAL A 63 22.99 8.83 -0.53
C VAL A 63 22.97 8.60 0.98
N TYR A 64 22.89 9.67 1.78
CA TYR A 64 22.89 9.60 3.25
C TYR A 64 21.61 8.95 3.78
N LYS A 65 20.46 9.18 3.15
CA LYS A 65 19.20 8.50 3.50
C LYS A 65 19.23 6.99 3.20
N ASN A 66 20.12 6.54 2.32
CA ASN A 66 20.31 5.14 1.97
C ASN A 66 21.48 4.46 2.72
N VAL A 67 22.17 5.18 3.60
CA VAL A 67 23.20 4.61 4.49
C VAL A 67 22.78 4.85 5.93
N SER A 68 21.79 4.07 6.35
CA SER A 68 21.50 3.85 7.77
C SER A 68 21.58 2.36 8.04
N THR A 69 22.79 1.80 7.96
CA THR A 69 23.10 0.53 8.59
C THR A 69 24.16 0.80 9.65
N HIS A 70 23.73 1.30 10.80
CA HIS A 70 24.46 0.92 12.00
C HIS A 70 24.35 -0.60 12.02
N PRO A 71 25.44 -1.39 11.99
CA PRO A 71 25.34 -2.76 12.44
C PRO A 71 24.88 -2.62 13.88
N THR A 72 23.60 -2.91 14.08
CA THR A 72 23.05 -3.08 15.41
C THR A 72 23.94 -4.11 16.09
N ARG A 73 24.23 -3.87 17.37
CA ARG A 73 24.96 -4.83 18.17
C ARG A 73 24.20 -6.16 18.08
N ASP A 74 24.95 -7.24 17.91
CA ASP A 74 24.48 -8.62 17.87
C ASP A 74 25.52 -9.35 18.71
N ARG A 75 25.14 -9.68 19.95
CA ARG A 75 26.07 -10.01 21.03
C ARG A 75 26.34 -11.51 21.11
N ASP A 76 25.37 -12.33 20.77
CA ASP A 76 25.47 -13.78 20.76
C ASP A 76 25.73 -14.34 19.34
N GLY A 77 25.50 -13.56 18.30
CA GLY A 77 25.93 -13.84 16.93
C GLY A 77 24.93 -14.69 16.14
N ASP A 78 23.65 -14.65 16.48
CA ASP A 78 22.57 -15.39 15.82
C ASP A 78 22.03 -14.69 14.55
N SER A 79 22.55 -13.48 14.25
CA SER A 79 22.14 -12.58 13.15
C SER A 79 20.88 -11.76 13.40
N ILE A 80 20.32 -11.80 14.61
CA ILE A 80 19.26 -10.92 15.06
C ILE A 80 19.90 -9.77 15.89
N PRO A 81 19.57 -8.51 15.56
CA PRO A 81 20.03 -7.37 16.35
C PRO A 81 19.60 -7.42 17.83
N ASP A 82 20.49 -7.05 18.78
CA ASP A 82 20.20 -6.90 20.22
C ASP A 82 18.91 -6.06 20.50
N ASP A 83 18.51 -5.15 19.59
CA ASP A 83 17.32 -4.29 19.73
C ASP A 83 16.02 -4.89 19.15
N LYS A 84 16.11 -6.08 18.55
CA LYS A 84 15.01 -6.87 17.97
C LYS A 84 14.99 -8.32 18.45
N ASP A 85 15.92 -8.68 19.31
CA ASP A 85 16.14 -10.01 19.85
C ASP A 85 15.58 -10.05 21.28
N ALA A 86 14.66 -10.98 21.53
CA ALA A 86 14.10 -11.20 22.87
C ALA A 86 15.15 -11.76 23.85
N PHE A 87 16.18 -12.46 23.34
CA PHE A 87 17.24 -13.10 24.11
C PHE A 87 18.66 -12.72 23.64
N PRO A 88 19.11 -11.44 23.78
CA PRO A 88 20.39 -10.93 23.24
C PRO A 88 21.69 -11.53 23.81
N ASP A 89 21.62 -12.56 24.63
CA ASP A 89 22.75 -13.29 25.19
C ASP A 89 22.68 -14.80 24.90
N ASP A 90 21.67 -15.28 24.18
CA ASP A 90 21.43 -16.68 23.83
C ASP A 90 21.35 -16.87 22.30
N PRO A 91 22.39 -17.41 21.65
CA PRO A 91 22.41 -17.54 20.20
C PRO A 91 21.43 -18.59 19.64
N THR A 92 20.65 -19.25 20.49
CA THR A 92 19.66 -20.25 20.09
C THR A 92 18.22 -19.75 20.19
N GLU A 93 17.98 -18.53 20.67
CA GLU A 93 16.65 -17.94 20.83
C GLU A 93 16.63 -16.50 20.35
N TRP A 94 15.55 -16.05 19.73
CA TRP A 94 15.42 -14.66 19.26
C TRP A 94 14.02 -14.05 19.40
N ALA A 95 13.01 -14.88 19.65
CA ALA A 95 11.61 -14.51 19.77
C ALA A 95 10.98 -15.16 21.02
N ASP A 96 9.95 -14.50 21.54
CA ASP A 96 9.22 -14.78 22.79
C ASP A 96 7.79 -14.29 22.54
N ASN A 97 7.04 -15.03 21.73
CA ASN A 97 5.81 -14.55 21.10
C ASN A 97 4.71 -14.23 22.14
N ASP A 98 4.61 -15.02 23.19
CA ASP A 98 3.69 -14.84 24.31
C ASP A 98 4.26 -13.98 25.48
N ASN A 99 5.55 -13.64 25.43
CA ASN A 99 6.29 -12.91 26.46
C ASN A 99 6.33 -13.61 27.83
N ASP A 100 6.36 -14.94 27.86
CA ASP A 100 6.49 -15.72 29.09
C ASP A 100 7.95 -15.82 29.60
N GLY A 101 8.91 -15.51 28.73
CA GLY A 101 10.34 -15.48 29.01
C GLY A 101 11.09 -16.79 28.67
N ILE A 102 10.43 -17.74 28.02
CA ILE A 102 11.00 -18.89 27.31
C ILE A 102 11.05 -18.52 25.82
N GLY A 103 12.14 -18.84 25.13
CA GLY A 103 12.23 -18.52 23.70
C GLY A 103 11.51 -19.55 22.85
N ASP A 104 10.91 -19.12 21.75
CA ASP A 104 10.08 -19.95 20.85
C ASP A 104 10.79 -21.24 20.36
N ASN A 105 12.14 -21.32 20.30
CA ASN A 105 12.77 -22.60 19.91
C ASN A 105 12.74 -23.65 21.02
N ALA A 106 12.53 -23.22 22.27
CA ALA A 106 12.46 -24.06 23.47
C ALA A 106 11.05 -24.15 24.07
N ASP A 107 10.19 -23.17 23.78
CA ASP A 107 8.77 -23.23 24.09
C ASP A 107 8.07 -24.28 23.22
N PRO A 108 7.17 -25.11 23.78
CA PRO A 108 6.32 -25.98 22.97
C PRO A 108 4.95 -25.38 22.60
N ASP A 109 4.67 -24.13 22.97
CA ASP A 109 3.40 -23.40 22.80
C ASP A 109 3.70 -21.89 22.65
N ASP A 110 4.24 -21.45 21.49
CA ASP A 110 4.90 -20.13 21.35
C ASP A 110 3.96 -18.92 21.58
N ASP A 111 2.64 -19.09 21.50
CA ASP A 111 1.64 -18.03 21.74
C ASP A 111 0.75 -18.26 22.96
N ASN A 112 0.93 -19.38 23.66
CA ASN A 112 0.22 -19.76 24.89
C ASN A 112 -1.32 -19.81 24.72
N ASP A 113 -1.81 -20.13 23.52
CA ASP A 113 -3.24 -20.36 23.26
C ASP A 113 -3.75 -21.69 23.86
N GLY A 114 -2.81 -22.58 24.24
CA GLY A 114 -3.05 -23.87 24.87
C GLY A 114 -2.97 -25.07 23.91
N ILE A 115 -2.61 -24.86 22.65
CA ILE A 115 -2.36 -25.86 21.61
C ILE A 115 -0.86 -25.87 21.31
N LEU A 116 -0.23 -27.05 21.47
CA LEU A 116 1.21 -27.17 21.19
C LEU A 116 1.51 -26.90 19.71
N ASP A 117 2.65 -26.28 19.38
CA ASP A 117 3.07 -25.90 18.01
C ASP A 117 3.00 -27.06 17.00
N THR A 118 3.16 -28.29 17.49
CA THR A 118 3.10 -29.50 16.65
C THR A 118 1.69 -29.85 16.15
N PHE A 119 0.67 -29.26 16.76
CA PHE A 119 -0.74 -29.42 16.44
C PHE A 119 -1.40 -28.10 16.03
N ASP A 120 -0.81 -26.97 16.40
CA ASP A 120 -1.27 -25.64 16.03
C ASP A 120 -1.00 -25.35 14.54
N VAL A 121 -2.02 -24.81 13.88
CA VAL A 121 -1.99 -24.32 12.50
C VAL A 121 -1.19 -23.03 12.38
N VAL A 122 -1.26 -22.13 13.37
CA VAL A 122 -0.55 -20.84 13.42
C VAL A 122 0.26 -20.74 14.72
N PRO A 123 1.39 -21.45 14.86
CA PRO A 123 2.13 -21.65 16.13
C PRO A 123 2.55 -20.43 16.94
N THR A 124 2.39 -19.21 16.40
CA THR A 124 2.96 -17.98 16.95
C THR A 124 1.89 -16.91 17.22
N HIS A 125 0.63 -17.18 16.88
CA HIS A 125 -0.48 -16.25 17.02
C HIS A 125 -1.82 -17.00 17.13
N ASP A 126 -2.63 -16.68 18.14
CA ASP A 126 -4.00 -17.20 18.30
C ASP A 126 -4.82 -16.90 17.02
N ALA A 127 -5.25 -17.95 16.32
CA ALA A 127 -5.80 -17.81 14.99
C ALA A 127 -7.26 -17.34 15.04
N GLY A 128 -7.53 -16.29 14.27
CA GLY A 128 -8.85 -15.73 14.11
C GLY A 128 -9.20 -15.51 12.64
N VAL A 129 -10.49 -15.34 12.38
CA VAL A 129 -11.01 -15.03 11.04
C VAL A 129 -11.85 -13.76 11.09
N ILE A 130 -11.63 -12.89 10.11
CA ILE A 130 -12.49 -11.74 9.80
C ILE A 130 -13.14 -11.98 8.43
N VAL A 131 -14.43 -11.66 8.32
CA VAL A 131 -15.17 -11.66 7.06
C VAL A 131 -15.60 -10.24 6.73
N GLU A 132 -15.20 -9.78 5.55
CA GLU A 132 -15.57 -8.48 5.00
C GLU A 132 -16.51 -8.64 3.81
N ILE A 133 -17.59 -7.86 3.79
CA ILE A 133 -18.38 -7.61 2.59
C ILE A 133 -17.92 -6.28 2.01
N GLU A 134 -17.18 -6.33 0.90
CA GLU A 134 -16.60 -5.15 0.26
C GLU A 134 -17.64 -4.41 -0.58
N ARG A 135 -18.44 -5.17 -1.32
CA ARG A 135 -19.48 -4.64 -2.20
C ARG A 135 -20.73 -5.49 -2.18
N LEU A 136 -21.85 -4.84 -2.45
CA LEU A 136 -23.11 -5.53 -2.70
C LEU A 136 -23.90 -4.87 -3.83
N ARG A 137 -24.79 -5.66 -4.42
CA ARG A 137 -25.83 -5.21 -5.36
C ARG A 137 -27.10 -6.04 -5.11
N ILE A 138 -28.22 -5.37 -4.90
CA ILE A 138 -29.55 -5.99 -4.92
C ILE A 138 -30.00 -6.07 -6.39
N LYS A 139 -30.48 -7.22 -6.85
CA LYS A 139 -30.86 -7.40 -8.25
C LYS A 139 -32.36 -7.39 -8.48
N ASP A 140 -33.12 -7.93 -7.54
CA ASP A 140 -34.58 -7.91 -7.59
C ASP A 140 -35.18 -6.91 -6.61
N PRO A 141 -36.39 -6.39 -6.87
CA PRO A 141 -37.16 -5.69 -5.86
C PRO A 141 -37.42 -6.61 -4.68
N VAL A 142 -36.81 -6.29 -3.55
CA VAL A 142 -36.96 -7.04 -2.29
C VAL A 142 -38.19 -6.57 -1.50
N ASP A 143 -38.53 -5.29 -1.67
CA ASP A 143 -39.51 -4.60 -0.85
C ASP A 143 -40.77 -4.19 -1.66
N GLY A 144 -41.89 -3.93 -0.99
CA GLY A 144 -43.18 -3.58 -1.61
C GLY A 144 -44.04 -4.78 -2.04
N THR A 145 -44.82 -4.61 -3.12
CA THR A 145 -45.73 -5.68 -3.61
C THR A 145 -45.50 -5.97 -5.07
N LYS A 146 -45.91 -7.16 -5.55
CA LYS A 146 -45.80 -7.50 -6.99
C LYS A 146 -46.43 -6.47 -7.93
N LEU A 147 -47.46 -5.74 -7.48
CA LEU A 147 -48.13 -4.72 -8.29
C LEU A 147 -47.50 -3.32 -8.15
N PHE A 148 -46.78 -3.09 -7.05
CA PHE A 148 -46.10 -1.85 -6.70
C PHE A 148 -44.78 -2.21 -6.00
N PRO A 149 -43.76 -2.68 -6.74
CA PRO A 149 -42.47 -2.97 -6.15
C PRO A 149 -41.85 -1.66 -5.66
N LYS A 150 -41.09 -1.73 -4.57
CA LYS A 150 -40.16 -0.67 -4.23
C LYS A 150 -38.80 -1.01 -4.83
N ASP A 151 -38.14 0.00 -5.37
CA ASP A 151 -36.80 -0.14 -5.94
C ASP A 151 -35.70 0.10 -4.88
N THR A 152 -36.05 -0.12 -3.61
CA THR A 152 -35.17 0.03 -2.47
C THR A 152 -35.43 -1.06 -1.44
N GLY A 153 -34.43 -1.40 -0.60
CA GLY A 153 -34.55 -2.38 0.47
C GLY A 153 -33.42 -2.25 1.49
N GLN A 154 -33.58 -2.88 2.66
CA GLN A 154 -32.68 -2.73 3.79
C GLN A 154 -31.91 -4.01 3.99
N ILE A 155 -30.64 -4.04 3.57
CA ILE A 155 -29.89 -5.30 3.49
C ILE A 155 -29.00 -5.51 4.70
N PHE A 156 -29.11 -6.69 5.29
CA PHE A 156 -28.11 -7.20 6.22
C PHE A 156 -27.63 -8.61 5.84
N PHE A 157 -26.57 -9.04 6.49
CA PHE A 157 -25.95 -10.33 6.32
C PHE A 157 -25.86 -11.05 7.65
N MET A 158 -26.01 -12.37 7.64
CA MET A 158 -25.65 -13.23 8.76
C MET A 158 -24.41 -14.02 8.36
N ILE A 159 -23.37 -13.94 9.19
CA ILE A 159 -22.09 -14.62 8.94
C ILE A 159 -21.97 -15.76 9.93
N TYR A 160 -21.62 -16.94 9.42
CA TYR A 160 -21.38 -18.12 10.22
C TYR A 160 -20.00 -18.70 9.91
N ILE A 161 -19.35 -19.21 10.94
CA ILE A 161 -18.13 -20.02 10.85
C ILE A 161 -18.43 -21.33 11.57
N ASP A 162 -18.26 -22.45 10.88
CA ASP A 162 -18.55 -23.80 11.37
C ASP A 162 -19.94 -23.92 12.03
N ASP A 163 -20.94 -23.40 11.32
CA ASP A 163 -22.35 -23.34 11.71
C ASP A 163 -22.68 -22.44 12.92
N ILE A 164 -21.70 -21.76 13.51
CA ILE A 164 -21.90 -20.78 14.58
C ILE A 164 -22.09 -19.41 13.95
N GLN A 165 -23.20 -18.74 14.26
CA GLN A 165 -23.41 -17.36 13.82
C GLN A 165 -22.48 -16.43 14.60
N ILE A 166 -21.57 -15.75 13.90
CA ILE A 166 -20.56 -14.87 14.50
C ILE A 166 -20.93 -13.38 14.42
N ALA A 167 -21.69 -13.00 13.38
CA ALA A 167 -21.95 -11.59 13.10
C ALA A 167 -23.26 -11.39 12.34
N GLN A 168 -23.82 -10.20 12.54
CA GLN A 168 -24.82 -9.60 11.66
C GLN A 168 -24.23 -8.29 11.11
N LEU A 169 -24.20 -8.12 9.79
CA LEU A 169 -23.62 -6.95 9.11
C LEU A 169 -24.66 -6.23 8.27
N PRO A 170 -24.81 -4.90 8.32
CA PRO A 170 -24.10 -4.01 9.22
C PRO A 170 -24.55 -4.22 10.67
N VAL A 171 -23.66 -3.88 11.61
CA VAL A 171 -23.93 -4.02 13.06
C VAL A 171 -25.00 -3.03 13.52
N GLU A 172 -25.02 -1.84 12.92
CA GLU A 172 -26.06 -0.84 13.13
C GLU A 172 -27.00 -0.81 11.94
N GLY A 173 -28.30 -0.65 12.23
CA GLY A 173 -29.41 -0.91 11.31
C GLY A 173 -29.14 -0.55 9.84
N PRO A 174 -29.49 -1.45 8.90
CA PRO A 174 -29.11 -1.31 7.51
C PRO A 174 -29.75 -0.09 6.83
N GLU A 175 -28.92 0.60 6.03
CA GLU A 175 -29.40 1.68 5.17
C GLU A 175 -30.31 1.12 4.07
N GLU A 176 -31.26 1.95 3.63
CA GLU A 176 -32.11 1.63 2.50
C GLU A 176 -31.32 1.82 1.17
N LEU A 177 -31.05 0.72 0.49
CA LEU A 177 -30.23 0.63 -0.72
C LEU A 177 -31.11 0.49 -1.95
N GLN A 178 -30.69 1.07 -3.08
CA GLN A 178 -31.41 0.99 -4.36
C GLN A 178 -31.12 -0.33 -5.06
N VAL A 179 -32.16 -0.92 -5.63
CA VAL A 179 -32.06 -2.06 -6.55
C VAL A 179 -31.23 -1.66 -7.77
N ASP A 180 -30.46 -2.61 -8.31
CA ASP A 180 -29.63 -2.47 -9.50
C ASP A 180 -28.47 -1.46 -9.41
N LYS A 181 -28.10 -1.06 -8.19
CA LYS A 181 -26.97 -0.20 -7.92
C LYS A 181 -25.87 -0.94 -7.17
N ASP A 182 -24.63 -0.75 -7.61
CA ASP A 182 -23.46 -1.29 -6.92
C ASP A 182 -23.05 -0.36 -5.78
N TYR A 183 -22.93 -0.93 -4.59
CA TYR A 183 -22.49 -0.24 -3.38
C TYR A 183 -21.12 -0.76 -2.94
N LYS A 184 -20.26 0.17 -2.49
CA LYS A 184 -19.03 -0.17 -1.75
C LYS A 184 -19.31 0.13 -0.29
N ILE A 185 -19.31 -0.90 0.55
CA ILE A 185 -19.78 -0.83 1.94
C ILE A 185 -18.66 -1.10 2.95
N ASN A 186 -17.74 -2.03 2.65
CA ASN A 186 -16.66 -2.45 3.55
C ASN A 186 -17.17 -2.74 4.97
N TRP A 187 -18.21 -3.57 5.08
CA TRP A 187 -18.69 -4.04 6.38
C TRP A 187 -17.87 -5.24 6.82
N GLU A 188 -17.42 -5.22 8.06
CA GLU A 188 -16.43 -6.15 8.62
C GLU A 188 -17.00 -6.82 9.86
N SER A 189 -16.86 -8.15 9.96
CA SER A 189 -17.19 -8.87 11.19
C SER A 189 -16.19 -8.54 12.30
N PRO A 190 -16.56 -8.66 13.59
CA PRO A 190 -15.53 -8.80 14.61
C PRO A 190 -14.61 -9.99 14.28
N PRO A 191 -13.34 -9.97 14.72
CA PRO A 191 -12.50 -11.16 14.71
C PRO A 191 -13.19 -12.29 15.46
N TYR A 192 -13.19 -13.48 14.87
CA TYR A 192 -13.70 -14.69 15.50
C TYR A 192 -12.54 -15.66 15.71
N ASN A 193 -12.22 -15.96 16.97
CA ASN A 193 -11.28 -17.02 17.34
C ASN A 193 -11.86 -18.36 16.85
N VAL A 194 -11.03 -19.09 16.12
CA VAL A 194 -11.34 -20.41 15.53
C VAL A 194 -10.41 -21.44 16.14
N PRO A 195 -10.77 -22.73 16.14
CA PRO A 195 -9.87 -23.76 16.67
C PRO A 195 -8.51 -23.78 15.96
N ASP A 196 -7.45 -23.61 16.73
CA ASP A 196 -6.06 -23.55 16.25
C ASP A 196 -5.54 -24.93 15.81
N ASP A 197 -6.23 -26.02 16.15
CA ASP A 197 -5.93 -27.38 15.70
C ASP A 197 -6.62 -27.79 14.38
N GLU A 198 -7.37 -26.88 13.74
CA GLU A 198 -8.11 -27.14 12.50
C GLU A 198 -7.72 -26.18 11.36
N ALA A 199 -7.06 -26.69 10.30
CA ALA A 199 -6.60 -25.83 9.22
C ALA A 199 -7.68 -25.30 8.26
N TYR A 200 -8.91 -25.83 8.35
CA TYR A 200 -10.00 -25.55 7.42
C TYR A 200 -11.30 -25.27 8.15
N HIS A 201 -11.94 -24.16 7.81
CA HIS A 201 -13.24 -23.77 8.35
C HIS A 201 -14.27 -23.55 7.24
N THR A 202 -15.54 -23.75 7.57
CA THR A 202 -16.64 -23.46 6.67
C THR A 202 -17.25 -22.11 7.00
N ILE A 203 -17.16 -21.17 6.06
CA ILE A 203 -17.77 -19.84 6.18
C ILE A 203 -19.06 -19.82 5.38
N ARG A 204 -20.17 -19.52 6.05
CA ARG A 204 -21.48 -19.30 5.41
C ARG A 204 -21.87 -17.84 5.52
N ILE A 205 -22.27 -17.26 4.38
CA ILE A 205 -22.78 -15.90 4.27
C ILE A 205 -24.22 -15.98 3.78
N GLU A 206 -25.15 -15.43 4.56
CA GLU A 206 -26.55 -15.25 4.20
C GLU A 206 -26.83 -13.76 3.98
N MET A 207 -27.65 -13.41 3.01
CA MET A 207 -28.07 -12.03 2.71
C MET A 207 -29.58 -11.91 2.88
N TYR A 208 -30.03 -10.93 3.65
CA TYR A 208 -31.43 -10.73 4.02
C TYR A 208 -31.91 -9.33 3.65
N ASP A 209 -33.20 -9.23 3.31
CA ASP A 209 -33.96 -7.96 3.36
C ASP A 209 -34.67 -7.84 4.71
N ASP A 210 -34.41 -6.74 5.42
CA ASP A 210 -35.02 -6.38 6.70
C ASP A 210 -36.43 -5.82 6.46
N ASP A 211 -37.41 -6.69 6.58
CA ASP A 211 -38.84 -6.39 6.51
C ASP A 211 -39.44 -6.04 7.90
N GLY A 212 -38.61 -5.97 8.93
CA GLY A 212 -38.97 -5.69 10.31
C GLY A 212 -40.04 -6.62 10.86
N LEU A 213 -41.28 -6.13 11.00
CA LEU A 213 -42.37 -6.88 11.64
C LEU A 213 -42.95 -8.00 10.77
N PHE A 214 -42.62 -8.06 9.47
CA PHE A 214 -43.14 -9.06 8.55
C PHE A 214 -42.22 -10.28 8.40
N GLY A 215 -41.02 -10.22 8.98
CA GLY A 215 -40.01 -11.27 8.97
C GLY A 215 -39.10 -11.17 7.76
N ASP A 216 -37.80 -11.29 8.01
CA ASP A 216 -36.76 -11.01 7.02
C ASP A 216 -36.74 -12.05 5.89
N GLU A 217 -36.56 -11.59 4.64
CA GLU A 217 -36.51 -12.43 3.45
C GLU A 217 -35.06 -12.78 3.09
N LEU A 218 -34.75 -14.08 2.95
CA LEU A 218 -33.43 -14.54 2.49
C LEU A 218 -33.32 -14.40 0.96
N LEU A 219 -32.31 -13.65 0.54
CA LEU A 219 -31.92 -13.49 -0.86
C LEU A 219 -31.01 -14.64 -1.30
N ASP A 220 -31.12 -15.00 -2.58
CA ASP A 220 -30.20 -15.91 -3.25
C ASP A 220 -28.95 -15.13 -3.69
N ILE A 221 -27.81 -15.56 -3.18
CA ILE A 221 -26.50 -15.00 -3.53
C ILE A 221 -25.56 -16.06 -4.08
N ASN A 222 -26.06 -17.26 -4.43
CA ASN A 222 -25.23 -18.28 -5.06
C ASN A 222 -25.71 -18.59 -6.48
N GLU A 223 -24.82 -19.15 -7.29
CA GLU A 223 -25.07 -19.34 -8.73
C GLU A 223 -26.05 -20.50 -9.02
N ILE A 224 -26.57 -21.19 -8.01
CA ILE A 224 -27.38 -22.41 -8.19
C ILE A 224 -28.86 -22.02 -8.20
N ASP A 225 -29.56 -22.30 -9.31
CA ASP A 225 -31.03 -22.19 -9.43
C ASP A 225 -31.72 -22.95 -8.29
N SER A 226 -32.15 -22.18 -7.28
CA SER A 226 -32.58 -22.66 -5.97
C SER A 226 -34.08 -22.95 -5.89
N SER A 227 -34.75 -23.09 -7.05
CA SER A 227 -36.16 -23.47 -7.22
C SER A 227 -36.60 -24.78 -6.53
N LYS A 228 -35.67 -25.47 -5.84
CA LYS A 228 -35.92 -26.60 -4.95
C LYS A 228 -35.00 -26.57 -3.71
N LEU A 229 -35.53 -26.08 -2.59
CA LEU A 229 -35.05 -26.16 -1.19
C LEU A 229 -34.18 -24.97 -0.71
N ASN A 230 -34.49 -24.48 0.50
CA ASN A 230 -33.75 -23.43 1.22
C ASN A 230 -32.24 -23.69 1.42
N SER A 231 -31.74 -24.88 1.08
CA SER A 231 -30.34 -25.29 1.26
C SER A 231 -29.40 -24.80 0.14
N GLY A 232 -29.68 -23.63 -0.43
CA GLY A 232 -29.01 -23.20 -1.65
C GLY A 232 -29.26 -21.75 -2.02
N LYS A 233 -29.49 -20.85 -1.05
CA LYS A 233 -29.54 -19.40 -1.30
C LYS A 233 -28.33 -18.65 -0.73
N TYR A 234 -27.63 -19.26 0.23
CA TYR A 234 -26.46 -18.68 0.87
C TYR A 234 -25.18 -19.08 0.12
N LEU A 235 -24.13 -18.31 0.36
CA LEU A 235 -22.78 -18.65 -0.09
C LEU A 235 -22.08 -19.48 1.00
N GLU A 236 -21.47 -20.59 0.61
CA GLU A 236 -20.65 -21.43 1.48
C GLU A 236 -19.22 -21.50 0.91
N ILE A 237 -18.24 -21.27 1.77
CA ILE A 237 -16.83 -21.16 1.42
C ILE A 237 -16.06 -22.09 2.35
N ASN A 238 -15.29 -23.02 1.79
CA ASN A 238 -14.27 -23.74 2.55
C ASN A 238 -13.01 -22.87 2.55
N TYR A 239 -12.66 -22.34 3.72
CA TYR A 239 -11.55 -21.44 3.92
C TYR A 239 -10.38 -22.18 4.57
N TYR A 240 -9.19 -22.01 4.00
CA TYR A 240 -7.94 -22.52 4.54
C TYR A 240 -7.24 -21.39 5.28
N MET A 241 -6.87 -21.58 6.55
CA MET A 241 -6.32 -20.48 7.35
C MET A 241 -4.90 -20.06 6.96
N GLY A 242 -4.16 -20.93 6.27
CA GLY A 242 -2.72 -20.76 6.11
C GLY A 242 -1.97 -21.36 7.28
N ASN A 243 -0.77 -20.85 7.52
CA ASN A 243 0.10 -21.22 8.63
C ASN A 243 0.73 -19.97 9.30
N GLU A 244 0.18 -18.81 8.97
CA GLU A 244 0.61 -17.47 9.36
C GLU A 244 -0.63 -16.56 9.32
N VAL A 245 -0.67 -15.53 10.16
CA VAL A 245 -1.70 -14.49 10.10
C VAL A 245 -1.56 -13.64 8.83
N GLY A 246 -2.67 -13.04 8.40
CA GLY A 246 -2.73 -12.19 7.20
C GLY A 246 -2.97 -12.95 5.89
N TRP A 247 -3.29 -14.25 5.94
CA TRP A 247 -3.73 -14.97 4.75
C TRP A 247 -5.09 -14.46 4.28
N GLU A 248 -5.24 -14.19 2.98
CA GLU A 248 -6.45 -13.57 2.44
C GLU A 248 -7.07 -14.43 1.32
N GLN A 249 -8.39 -14.57 1.35
CA GLN A 249 -9.19 -15.09 0.24
C GLN A 249 -10.25 -14.07 -0.15
N THR A 250 -10.32 -13.74 -1.44
CA THR A 250 -11.37 -12.87 -1.98
C THR A 250 -12.26 -13.62 -2.96
N GLY A 251 -13.50 -13.16 -3.11
CA GLY A 251 -14.42 -13.76 -4.07
C GLY A 251 -15.57 -12.85 -4.46
N VAL A 252 -16.24 -13.28 -5.52
CA VAL A 252 -17.48 -12.69 -6.00
C VAL A 252 -18.51 -13.80 -6.01
N SER A 253 -19.69 -13.54 -5.48
CA SER A 253 -20.82 -14.45 -5.59
C SER A 253 -22.04 -13.71 -6.09
N ASP A 254 -22.82 -14.41 -6.90
CA ASP A 254 -23.96 -13.86 -7.60
C ASP A 254 -25.11 -14.87 -7.59
N GLY A 255 -26.33 -14.40 -7.33
CA GLY A 255 -27.56 -15.18 -7.41
C GLY A 255 -27.81 -15.75 -8.82
N SER A 256 -28.79 -16.65 -8.89
CA SER A 256 -29.08 -17.45 -10.08
C SER A 256 -29.49 -16.64 -11.34
N ASN A 257 -29.88 -15.36 -11.18
CA ASN A 257 -30.23 -14.44 -12.27
C ASN A 257 -31.32 -14.97 -13.21
N ASP A 258 -32.24 -15.78 -12.68
CA ASP A 258 -33.23 -16.47 -13.49
C ASP A 258 -34.47 -15.59 -13.78
N GLY A 259 -34.55 -14.41 -13.16
CA GLY A 259 -35.65 -13.46 -13.29
C GLY A 259 -36.93 -13.93 -12.59
N ASN A 260 -36.83 -14.91 -11.71
CA ASN A 260 -37.91 -15.38 -10.87
C ASN A 260 -38.15 -14.40 -9.74
N VAL A 261 -39.18 -13.56 -9.87
CA VAL A 261 -39.53 -12.56 -8.84
C VAL A 261 -39.87 -13.11 -7.44
N LEU A 262 -39.95 -14.44 -7.28
CA LEU A 262 -40.10 -15.13 -5.98
C LEU A 262 -38.75 -15.55 -5.35
N GLU A 263 -37.67 -15.49 -6.11
CA GLU A 263 -36.29 -15.72 -5.68
C GLU A 263 -35.54 -14.42 -5.89
N LYS A 264 -35.35 -13.67 -4.81
CA LYS A 264 -34.68 -12.37 -4.86
C LYS A 264 -33.18 -12.59 -4.98
N ASP A 265 -32.57 -12.08 -6.03
CA ASP A 265 -31.15 -12.22 -6.23
C ASP A 265 -30.34 -11.06 -5.62
N GLY A 266 -29.17 -11.40 -5.09
CA GLY A 266 -28.13 -10.48 -4.67
C GLY A 266 -26.78 -10.86 -5.26
N ARG A 267 -25.87 -9.88 -5.33
CA ARG A 267 -24.46 -10.09 -5.64
C ARG A 267 -23.61 -9.47 -4.55
N ILE A 268 -22.56 -10.18 -4.13
CA ILE A 268 -21.58 -9.68 -3.18
C ILE A 268 -20.15 -9.83 -3.70
N GLU A 269 -19.27 -8.95 -3.23
CA GLU A 269 -17.81 -9.15 -3.24
C GLU A 269 -17.35 -9.21 -1.79
N TYR A 270 -16.54 -10.20 -1.45
CA TYR A 270 -16.11 -10.47 -0.08
C TYR A 270 -14.60 -10.70 0.01
N ARG A 271 -14.08 -10.50 1.21
CA ARG A 271 -12.73 -10.87 1.63
C ARG A 271 -12.81 -11.61 2.97
N ILE A 272 -11.99 -12.63 3.12
CA ILE A 272 -11.80 -13.36 4.36
C ILE A 272 -10.31 -13.29 4.69
N THR A 273 -9.99 -12.96 5.93
CA THR A 273 -8.62 -12.74 6.38
C THR A 273 -8.36 -13.49 7.68
N THR A 274 -7.29 -14.28 7.72
CA THR A 274 -6.74 -14.83 8.98
C THR A 274 -6.09 -13.69 9.76
N VAL A 275 -6.38 -13.59 11.04
CA VAL A 275 -5.86 -12.54 11.94
C VAL A 275 -5.40 -13.13 13.25
N ASP A 276 -4.62 -12.37 14.00
CA ASP A 276 -4.35 -12.63 15.42
C ASP A 276 -5.48 -12.03 16.26
N VAL A 277 -6.09 -12.83 17.14
CA VAL A 277 -7.20 -12.42 18.01
C VAL A 277 -6.75 -11.88 19.37
N PHE A 278 -5.47 -12.03 19.76
CA PHE A 278 -4.90 -11.57 21.04
C PHE A 278 -3.70 -10.59 20.92
N ALA A 279 -3.52 -9.94 19.77
CA ALA A 279 -2.51 -8.89 19.52
C ALA A 279 -2.43 -7.71 20.54
#